data_AF-A0A2V7DAY2-F1
#
_entry.id   AF-A0A2V7DAY2-F1
#
_cell.length_a   1.000
_cell.length_b   1.000
_cell.length_c   1.000
_cell.angle_alpha   90.00
_cell.angle_beta   90.00
_cell.angle_gamma   90.00
#
_symmetry.space_group_name_H-M   'P 1'
#
loop_
_entity.id
_entity.type
_entity.pdbx_description
1 polymer ?
#
loop_
_entity_poly.entity_id
_entity_poly.type
_entity_poly.pdbx_seq_one_letter_code
_entity_poly.pdbx_strand_id
1 'polypeptide(L)'
;MGLDGSNLATLNTTVETLQTQQMTAQSTITTLNTTVGTLQSKVMAIANDGALGPLGTYVKVVDTGSINGLTGPHVIFEGANVHIRSGSGFTDDNTTQAAFGVSFFGDASGTPSETLTGRGNLIIGYDETSALSGTLSSGPRTGSHNLVVGPVHTFSSWGGMVAGFKNAITGISSSVSGGEQNTASGQGSSVSGGALNTASGNASSVSGGGQNTASGGSSSVSGGSQRSATALFNWAAGSLSEPD
;
A
#
# COMPACT_ATOMS: atom_id res chain seq x y z
N MET A 1 -55.24 -28.46 67.81
CA MET A 1 -54.42 -28.29 66.58
C MET A 1 -53.96 -26.84 66.54
N GLY A 2 -52.94 -26.50 67.34
CA GLY A 2 -52.36 -25.15 67.35
C GLY A 2 -51.34 -25.09 66.23
N LEU A 3 -51.66 -24.40 65.14
CA LEU A 3 -50.66 -24.03 64.14
C LEU A 3 -49.76 -22.99 64.80
N ASP A 4 -48.58 -23.44 65.21
CA ASP A 4 -47.49 -22.68 65.82
C ASP A 4 -47.12 -21.45 64.97
N GLY A 5 -47.19 -20.24 65.58
CA GLY A 5 -46.85 -18.98 64.93
C GLY A 5 -45.41 -18.88 64.39
N SER A 6 -44.50 -19.75 64.83
CA SER A 6 -43.12 -19.84 64.31
C SER A 6 -43.07 -20.39 62.87
N ASN A 7 -43.95 -21.34 62.53
CA ASN A 7 -44.08 -21.88 61.17
C ASN A 7 -44.66 -20.85 60.20
N LEU A 8 -45.58 -19.99 60.65
CA LEU A 8 -46.16 -18.92 59.85
C LEU A 8 -45.14 -17.80 59.57
N ALA A 9 -44.32 -17.43 60.56
CA ALA A 9 -43.24 -16.46 60.38
C ALA A 9 -42.18 -16.96 59.39
N THR A 10 -41.77 -18.23 59.51
CA THR A 10 -40.80 -18.88 58.61
C THR A 10 -41.33 -18.95 57.17
N LEU A 11 -42.62 -19.24 56.99
CA LEU A 11 -43.28 -19.26 55.69
C LEU A 11 -43.29 -17.86 55.05
N ASN A 12 -43.63 -16.82 55.82
CA ASN A 12 -43.62 -15.44 55.32
C ASN A 12 -42.21 -15.01 54.87
N THR A 13 -41.18 -15.28 55.66
CA THR A 13 -39.78 -14.99 55.28
C THR A 13 -39.36 -15.75 54.00
N THR A 14 -39.81 -16.99 53.83
CA THR A 14 -39.54 -17.78 52.62
C THR A 14 -40.22 -17.17 51.40
N VAL A 15 -41.48 -16.73 51.53
CA VAL A 15 -42.23 -16.07 50.45
C VAL A 15 -41.57 -14.76 50.04
N GLU A 16 -41.15 -13.92 51.00
CA GLU A 16 -40.44 -12.67 50.72
C GLU A 16 -39.10 -12.91 50.00
N THR A 17 -38.38 -13.97 50.40
CA THR A 17 -37.12 -14.37 49.76
C THR A 17 -37.36 -14.82 48.31
N LEU A 18 -38.37 -15.67 48.08
CA LEU A 18 -38.73 -16.13 46.73
C LEU A 18 -39.21 -14.98 45.84
N GLN A 19 -39.99 -14.04 46.37
CA GLN A 19 -40.41 -12.84 45.64
C GLN A 19 -39.21 -11.98 45.23
N THR A 20 -38.23 -11.81 46.13
CA THR A 20 -36.99 -11.08 45.83
C THR A 20 -36.20 -11.79 44.73
N GLN A 21 -36.01 -13.12 44.84
CA GLN A 21 -35.35 -13.92 43.81
C GLN A 21 -36.07 -13.86 42.46
N GLN A 22 -37.40 -13.88 42.45
CA GLN A 22 -38.22 -13.76 41.25
C GLN A 22 -38.03 -12.39 40.58
N MET A 23 -38.02 -11.29 41.36
CA MET A 23 -37.74 -9.95 40.83
C MET A 23 -36.33 -9.85 40.22
N THR A 24 -35.32 -10.40 40.89
CA THR A 24 -33.96 -10.44 40.38
C THR A 24 -33.85 -11.25 39.08
N ALA A 25 -34.50 -12.42 39.02
CA ALA A 25 -34.56 -13.25 37.83
C ALA A 25 -35.25 -12.52 36.66
N GLN A 26 -36.36 -11.84 36.92
CA GLN A 26 -37.10 -11.09 35.91
C GLN A 26 -36.27 -9.91 35.36
N SER A 27 -35.54 -9.21 36.21
CA SER A 27 -34.62 -8.15 35.79
C SER A 27 -33.51 -8.71 34.89
N THR A 28 -32.92 -9.85 35.27
CA THR A 28 -31.87 -10.53 34.49
C THR A 28 -32.39 -10.97 33.11
N ILE A 29 -33.59 -11.53 33.03
CA ILE A 29 -34.23 -11.94 31.77
C ILE A 29 -34.42 -10.75 30.84
N THR A 30 -34.89 -9.62 31.37
CA THR A 30 -35.07 -8.39 30.58
C THR A 30 -33.74 -7.92 30.00
N THR A 31 -32.69 -7.87 30.82
CA THR A 31 -31.35 -7.50 30.35
C THR A 31 -30.83 -8.45 29.26
N LEU A 32 -30.97 -9.77 29.47
CA LEU A 32 -30.55 -10.77 28.48
C LEU A 32 -31.32 -10.62 27.17
N ASN A 33 -32.64 -10.39 27.21
CA ASN A 33 -33.44 -10.16 26.00
C ASN A 33 -32.96 -8.93 25.22
N THR A 34 -32.62 -7.84 25.92
CA THR A 34 -32.05 -6.65 25.28
C THR A 34 -30.68 -6.96 24.64
N THR A 35 -29.81 -7.71 25.34
CA THR A 35 -28.51 -8.12 24.81
C THR A 35 -28.65 -9.01 23.57
N VAL A 36 -29.54 -10.00 23.62
CA VAL A 36 -29.81 -10.90 22.47
C VAL A 36 -30.32 -10.11 21.28
N GLY A 37 -31.26 -9.18 21.46
CA GLY A 37 -31.75 -8.32 20.38
C GLY A 37 -30.66 -7.44 19.76
N THR A 38 -29.73 -6.94 20.60
CA THR A 38 -28.56 -6.17 20.15
C THR A 38 -27.60 -7.04 19.34
N LEU A 39 -27.30 -8.25 19.81
CA LEU A 39 -26.41 -9.19 19.12
C LEU A 39 -27.01 -9.67 17.79
N GLN A 40 -28.30 -9.96 17.76
CA GLN A 40 -29.02 -10.32 16.53
C GLN A 40 -28.91 -9.22 15.48
N SER A 41 -29.09 -7.96 15.88
CA SER A 41 -28.91 -6.81 14.99
C SER A 41 -27.48 -6.72 14.43
N LYS A 42 -26.46 -6.93 15.26
CA LYS A 42 -25.05 -6.93 14.81
C LYS A 42 -24.73 -8.09 13.87
N VAL A 43 -25.22 -9.29 14.15
CA VAL A 43 -25.02 -10.47 13.28
C VAL A 43 -25.68 -10.26 11.92
N MET A 44 -26.90 -9.71 11.89
CA MET A 44 -27.56 -9.37 10.64
C MET A 44 -26.82 -8.28 9.85
N ALA A 45 -26.23 -7.29 10.53
CA ALA A 45 -25.42 -6.29 9.86
C ALA A 45 -24.18 -6.90 9.17
N ILE A 46 -23.52 -7.87 9.82
CA ILE A 46 -22.38 -8.59 9.23
C ILE A 46 -22.83 -9.52 8.09
N ALA A 47 -23.93 -10.26 8.28
CA ALA A 47 -24.44 -11.19 7.28
C ALA A 47 -24.93 -10.49 6.01
N ASN A 48 -25.42 -9.25 6.14
CA ASN A 48 -25.85 -8.42 5.02
C ASN A 48 -24.77 -7.45 4.54
N ASP A 49 -23.56 -7.53 5.08
CA ASP A 49 -22.43 -6.77 4.53
C ASP A 49 -22.15 -7.32 3.12
N GLY A 50 -22.49 -6.53 2.11
CA GLY A 50 -22.39 -6.93 0.71
C GLY A 50 -20.96 -7.17 0.23
N ALA A 51 -19.94 -6.81 1.00
CA ALA A 51 -18.54 -7.03 0.67
C ALA A 51 -18.02 -8.36 1.23
N LEU A 52 -18.32 -8.70 2.48
CA LEU A 52 -17.72 -9.86 3.16
C LEU A 52 -18.10 -11.21 2.53
N GLY A 53 -19.37 -11.38 2.12
CA GLY A 53 -19.86 -12.63 1.52
C GLY A 53 -19.13 -12.97 0.21
N PRO A 54 -19.15 -12.09 -0.80
CA PRO A 54 -18.41 -12.30 -2.05
C PRO A 54 -16.89 -12.35 -1.84
N LEU A 55 -16.33 -11.55 -0.93
CA LEU A 55 -14.89 -11.52 -0.67
C LEU A 55 -14.37 -12.85 -0.16
N GLY A 56 -15.12 -13.56 0.70
CA GLY A 56 -14.76 -14.89 1.21
C GLY A 56 -14.63 -15.97 0.13
N THR A 57 -15.13 -15.73 -1.09
CA THR A 57 -14.90 -16.62 -2.24
C THR A 57 -13.47 -16.53 -2.75
N TYR A 58 -12.85 -15.36 -2.64
CA TYR A 58 -11.57 -15.06 -3.27
C TYR A 58 -10.44 -14.83 -2.27
N VAL A 59 -10.74 -14.47 -1.02
CA VAL A 59 -9.75 -14.13 0.00
C VAL A 59 -9.75 -15.17 1.12
N LYS A 60 -8.57 -15.73 1.39
CA LYS A 60 -8.33 -16.66 2.49
C LYS A 60 -7.32 -16.05 3.44
N VAL A 61 -7.60 -16.13 4.74
CA VAL A 61 -6.62 -15.81 5.78
C VAL A 61 -6.16 -17.12 6.41
N VAL A 62 -4.86 -17.38 6.39
CA VAL A 62 -4.24 -18.56 7.00
C VAL A 62 -3.47 -18.07 8.22
N ASP A 63 -4.11 -18.16 9.38
CA ASP A 63 -3.65 -17.53 10.62
C ASP A 63 -2.44 -18.22 11.28
N THR A 64 -2.24 -19.51 11.00
CA THR A 64 -1.16 -20.30 11.62
C THR A 64 -0.43 -21.14 10.58
N GLY A 65 0.88 -21.30 10.77
CA GLY A 65 1.75 -22.10 9.91
C GLY A 65 2.59 -21.30 8.93
N SER A 66 3.60 -21.98 8.37
CA SER A 66 4.43 -21.44 7.30
C SER A 66 3.90 -21.87 5.94
N ILE A 67 3.79 -20.94 4.99
CA ILE A 67 3.54 -21.26 3.58
C ILE A 67 4.85 -20.99 2.84
N ASN A 68 5.39 -22.02 2.17
CA ASN A 68 6.66 -21.94 1.44
C ASN A 68 7.83 -21.34 2.26
N GLY A 69 7.90 -21.63 3.55
CA GLY A 69 8.93 -21.13 4.46
C GLY A 69 8.71 -19.72 5.01
N LEU A 70 7.62 -19.03 4.63
CA LEU A 70 7.23 -17.73 5.17
C LEU A 70 6.32 -17.89 6.38
N THR A 71 6.63 -17.23 7.48
CA THR A 71 5.79 -17.20 8.70
C THR A 71 4.49 -16.47 8.42
N GLY A 72 3.35 -17.06 8.81
CA GLY A 72 2.05 -16.41 8.73
C GLY A 72 1.85 -15.28 9.77
N PRO A 73 0.67 -14.66 9.80
CA PRO A 73 -0.52 -15.00 9.01
C PRO A 73 -0.37 -14.64 7.52
N HIS A 74 -1.02 -15.41 6.65
CA HIS A 74 -1.03 -15.17 5.20
C HIS A 74 -2.40 -14.69 4.73
N VAL A 75 -2.43 -13.65 3.89
CA VAL A 75 -3.63 -13.25 3.14
C VAL A 75 -3.45 -13.68 1.69
N ILE A 76 -4.33 -14.54 1.20
CA ILE A 76 -4.23 -15.17 -0.12
C ILE A 76 -5.44 -14.76 -0.95
N PHE A 77 -5.18 -14.25 -2.16
CA PHE A 77 -6.19 -14.00 -3.18
C PHE A 77 -6.16 -15.16 -4.19
N GLU A 78 -7.28 -15.84 -4.40
CA GLU A 78 -7.40 -16.97 -5.32
C GLU A 78 -8.60 -16.77 -6.26
N GLY A 79 -8.39 -16.94 -7.57
CA GLY A 79 -9.45 -16.81 -8.57
C GLY A 79 -9.93 -15.36 -8.84
N ALA A 80 -9.19 -14.34 -8.39
CA ALA A 80 -9.52 -12.93 -8.62
C ALA A 80 -8.29 -12.07 -8.95
N ASN A 81 -8.52 -10.97 -9.66
CA ASN A 81 -7.54 -9.90 -9.85
C ASN A 81 -7.65 -8.88 -8.70
N VAL A 82 -6.51 -8.36 -8.23
CA VAL A 82 -6.48 -7.29 -7.22
C VAL A 82 -6.26 -5.95 -7.92
N HIS A 83 -7.24 -5.06 -7.83
CA HIS A 83 -7.12 -3.68 -8.31
C HIS A 83 -6.86 -2.74 -7.14
N ILE A 84 -5.75 -2.00 -7.20
CA ILE A 84 -5.44 -0.91 -6.27
C ILE A 84 -5.67 0.39 -7.03
N ARG A 85 -6.64 1.19 -6.58
CA ARG A 85 -7.12 2.37 -7.32
C ARG A 85 -7.13 3.59 -6.40
N SER A 86 -6.83 4.77 -6.96
CA SER A 86 -6.95 6.03 -6.22
C SER A 86 -8.39 6.47 -5.99
N GLY A 87 -9.31 6.04 -6.86
CA GLY A 87 -10.71 6.48 -6.87
C GLY A 87 -10.99 7.66 -7.81
N SER A 88 -9.98 8.20 -8.49
CA SER A 88 -10.12 9.30 -9.47
C SER A 88 -10.77 8.88 -10.79
N GLY A 89 -10.80 7.57 -11.07
CA GLY A 89 -11.30 7.00 -12.33
C GLY A 89 -10.20 6.73 -13.37
N PHE A 90 -9.00 7.29 -13.22
CA PHE A 90 -7.89 7.16 -14.17
C PHE A 90 -6.52 7.00 -13.49
N THR A 91 -5.54 6.41 -14.18
CA THR A 91 -4.19 6.14 -13.62
C THR A 91 -3.37 7.42 -13.41
N ASP A 92 -3.60 8.45 -14.22
CA ASP A 92 -2.96 9.77 -14.12
C ASP A 92 -3.71 10.72 -13.16
N ASP A 93 -4.75 10.22 -12.48
CA ASP A 93 -5.68 11.00 -11.66
C ASP A 93 -6.38 12.17 -12.37
N ASN A 94 -6.35 12.22 -13.71
CA ASN A 94 -7.06 13.24 -14.46
C ASN A 94 -8.53 12.86 -14.62
N THR A 95 -9.42 13.60 -13.98
CA THR A 95 -10.87 13.32 -13.98
C THR A 95 -11.59 13.66 -15.29
N THR A 96 -10.93 14.36 -16.23
CA THR A 96 -11.60 14.93 -17.42
C THR A 96 -11.23 14.31 -18.77
N GLN A 97 -10.16 13.51 -18.87
CA GLN A 97 -9.85 12.78 -20.09
C GLN A 97 -8.76 11.75 -19.80
N ALA A 98 -8.88 10.56 -20.39
CA ALA A 98 -7.79 9.60 -20.48
C ALA A 98 -6.61 10.23 -21.22
N ALA A 99 -5.63 10.83 -20.53
CA ALA A 99 -4.40 11.31 -21.15
C ALA A 99 -3.46 10.12 -21.47
N PHE A 100 -4.00 9.04 -22.06
CA PHE A 100 -3.22 7.98 -22.69
C PHE A 100 -2.67 8.45 -24.06
N GLY A 101 -2.08 9.65 -24.07
CA GLY A 101 -1.36 10.28 -25.17
C GLY A 101 0.09 10.57 -24.79
N VAL A 102 0.70 9.72 -23.97
CA VAL A 102 2.12 9.83 -23.58
C VAL A 102 3.02 9.46 -24.78
N SER A 103 3.23 10.41 -25.68
CA SER A 103 4.27 10.27 -26.70
C SER A 103 5.64 10.36 -26.01
N PHE A 104 6.41 9.27 -26.02
CA PHE A 104 7.79 9.27 -25.49
C PHE A 104 8.76 10.11 -26.34
N PHE A 105 8.31 10.56 -27.52
CA PHE A 105 9.07 11.28 -28.53
C PHE A 105 8.51 12.68 -28.87
N GLY A 106 7.45 13.13 -28.20
CA GLY A 106 6.83 14.44 -28.41
C GLY A 106 7.01 15.37 -27.21
N ASP A 107 6.67 16.65 -27.39
CA ASP A 107 6.70 17.72 -26.37
C ASP A 107 5.64 17.55 -25.26
N ALA A 108 5.05 16.36 -25.14
CA ALA A 108 4.03 16.04 -24.17
C ALA A 108 4.65 16.03 -22.78
N SER A 109 4.85 17.23 -22.23
CA SER A 109 4.71 17.47 -20.81
C SER A 109 3.30 17.04 -20.44
N GLY A 110 3.12 15.75 -20.18
CA GLY A 110 2.02 15.24 -19.37
C GLY A 110 2.19 15.76 -17.94
N THR A 111 2.31 17.07 -17.76
CA THR A 111 2.12 17.70 -16.47
C THR A 111 0.78 17.21 -15.97
N PRO A 112 0.72 16.58 -14.79
CA PRO A 112 -0.56 16.21 -14.19
C PRO A 112 -1.50 17.41 -14.29
N SER A 113 -2.62 17.24 -14.98
CA SER A 113 -3.59 18.32 -15.17
C SER A 113 -4.19 18.76 -13.84
N GLU A 114 -4.03 17.94 -12.79
CA GLU A 114 -4.49 18.16 -11.43
C GLU A 114 -3.45 17.63 -10.43
N THR A 115 -3.55 18.09 -9.18
CA THR A 115 -2.79 17.53 -8.07
C THR A 115 -3.12 16.04 -7.93
N LEU A 116 -2.12 15.17 -8.13
CA LEU A 116 -2.26 13.73 -7.94
C LEU A 116 -2.80 13.41 -6.54
N THR A 117 -3.63 12.39 -6.45
CA THR A 117 -4.30 12.02 -5.18
C THR A 117 -3.35 11.43 -4.13
N GLY A 118 -2.16 10.98 -4.55
CA GLY A 118 -1.23 10.23 -3.69
C GLY A 118 -1.71 8.81 -3.37
N ARG A 119 -2.79 8.33 -4.00
CA ARG A 119 -3.45 7.05 -3.72
C ARG A 119 -3.26 6.06 -4.87
N GLY A 120 -3.66 4.81 -4.66
CA GLY A 120 -3.53 3.77 -5.67
C GLY A 120 -2.14 3.11 -5.72
N ASN A 121 -1.21 3.51 -4.84
CA ASN A 121 0.12 2.90 -4.74
C ASN A 121 0.06 1.53 -4.04
N LEU A 122 0.92 0.59 -4.45
CA LEU A 122 1.23 -0.64 -3.72
C LEU A 122 2.57 -0.46 -3.02
N ILE A 123 2.57 -0.47 -1.68
CA ILE A 123 3.77 -0.33 -0.86
C ILE A 123 4.11 -1.69 -0.25
N ILE A 124 5.34 -2.16 -0.45
CA ILE A 124 5.90 -3.38 0.15
C ILE A 124 7.00 -2.96 1.13
N GLY A 125 6.76 -3.22 2.42
CA GLY A 125 7.52 -2.63 3.53
C GLY A 125 6.80 -1.38 4.06
N TYR A 126 7.51 -0.54 4.83
CA TYR A 126 6.95 0.70 5.39
C TYR A 126 7.30 1.94 4.57
N ASP A 127 8.21 1.79 3.59
CA ASP A 127 8.83 2.90 2.87
C ASP A 127 9.22 4.03 3.83
N GLU A 128 10.05 3.73 4.82
CA GLU A 128 10.39 4.63 5.92
C GLU A 128 10.83 6.01 5.39
N THR A 129 10.39 7.10 5.99
CA THR A 129 10.78 8.44 5.54
C THR A 129 12.15 8.87 6.06
N SER A 130 12.72 8.13 7.02
CA SER A 130 14.05 8.35 7.61
C SER A 130 14.70 7.01 7.94
N ALA A 131 15.92 6.76 7.47
CA ALA A 131 16.69 5.61 7.95
C ALA A 131 17.34 5.95 9.30
N LEU A 132 17.24 5.04 10.27
CA LEU A 132 18.02 4.95 11.51
C LEU A 132 18.92 6.16 11.84
N SER A 133 18.51 6.97 12.83
CA SER A 133 19.34 7.98 13.50
C SER A 133 19.81 9.18 12.63
N GLY A 134 18.88 9.88 11.98
CA GLY A 134 19.20 11.19 11.40
C GLY A 134 18.26 11.59 10.27
N THR A 135 18.20 12.90 10.01
CA THR A 135 17.37 13.61 9.03
C THR A 135 17.63 13.18 7.59
N LEU A 136 17.32 11.93 7.25
CA LEU A 136 17.04 11.55 5.88
C LEU A 136 15.58 11.95 5.65
N SER A 137 15.36 12.96 4.82
CA SER A 137 14.04 13.29 4.30
C SER A 137 13.89 12.55 2.98
N SER A 138 12.91 11.67 2.87
CA SER A 138 12.36 11.32 1.55
C SER A 138 11.96 12.62 0.84
N GLY A 139 12.13 12.69 -0.48
CA GLY A 139 11.54 13.76 -1.29
C GLY A 139 10.01 13.63 -1.36
N PRO A 140 9.35 14.38 -2.26
CA PRO A 140 7.89 14.33 -2.41
C PRO A 140 7.36 12.91 -2.70
N ARG A 141 6.32 12.51 -1.97
CA ARG A 141 5.59 11.24 -2.14
C ARG A 141 4.13 11.46 -2.52
N THR A 142 3.95 12.34 -3.50
CA THR A 142 2.63 12.79 -3.98
C THR A 142 2.11 11.95 -5.13
N GLY A 143 2.90 10.97 -5.60
CA GLY A 143 2.57 10.15 -6.75
C GLY A 143 1.45 9.14 -6.51
N SER A 144 0.83 8.69 -7.59
CA SER A 144 -0.29 7.74 -7.57
C SER A 144 0.04 6.50 -8.41
N HIS A 145 -0.59 5.36 -8.12
CA HIS A 145 -0.44 4.14 -8.95
C HIS A 145 1.01 3.64 -9.14
N ASN A 146 1.87 3.79 -8.14
CA ASN A 146 3.24 3.29 -8.15
C ASN A 146 3.38 1.96 -7.39
N LEU A 147 4.37 1.15 -7.78
CA LEU A 147 4.87 0.03 -6.97
C LEU A 147 6.13 0.48 -6.21
N VAL A 148 6.11 0.39 -4.88
CA VAL A 148 7.18 0.88 -4.00
C VAL A 148 7.66 -0.25 -3.11
N VAL A 149 8.95 -0.56 -3.13
CA VAL A 149 9.54 -1.69 -2.38
C VAL A 149 10.81 -1.28 -1.64
N GLY A 150 10.74 -1.19 -0.32
CA GLY A 150 11.86 -0.74 0.51
C GLY A 150 11.76 0.74 0.93
N PRO A 151 12.77 1.27 1.63
CA PRO A 151 12.68 2.53 2.37
C PRO A 151 13.17 3.78 1.62
N VAL A 152 12.72 4.93 2.12
CA VAL A 152 13.18 6.30 1.81
C VAL A 152 12.99 6.70 0.35
N HIS A 153 12.01 6.11 -0.35
CA HIS A 153 11.78 6.45 -1.75
C HIS A 153 11.14 7.82 -1.94
N THR A 154 11.37 8.41 -3.12
CA THR A 154 10.66 9.60 -3.62
C THR A 154 9.86 9.17 -4.85
N PHE A 155 8.56 9.49 -4.87
CA PHE A 155 7.70 9.21 -6.02
C PHE A 155 6.61 10.27 -6.13
N SER A 156 6.72 11.12 -7.15
CA SER A 156 5.87 12.30 -7.31
C SER A 156 5.06 12.31 -8.60
N SER A 157 5.11 11.21 -9.36
CA SER A 157 4.37 11.01 -10.61
C SER A 157 3.54 9.72 -10.51
N TRP A 158 3.16 9.14 -11.65
CA TRP A 158 2.28 7.98 -11.69
C TRP A 158 2.76 6.85 -12.60
N GLY A 159 2.28 5.64 -12.29
CA GLY A 159 2.58 4.43 -13.06
C GLY A 159 4.04 3.98 -12.98
N GLY A 160 4.78 4.41 -11.97
CA GLY A 160 6.19 4.08 -11.80
C GLY A 160 6.43 2.87 -10.89
N MET A 161 7.67 2.39 -10.90
CA MET A 161 8.15 1.33 -10.03
C MET A 161 9.45 1.74 -9.37
N VAL A 162 9.55 1.63 -8.06
CA VAL A 162 10.76 1.97 -7.32
C VAL A 162 11.04 0.91 -6.26
N ALA A 163 12.25 0.38 -6.26
CA ALA A 163 12.72 -0.57 -5.26
C ALA A 163 14.12 -0.24 -4.78
N GLY A 164 14.52 -0.70 -3.59
CA GLY A 164 15.87 -0.54 -3.05
C GLY A 164 15.93 0.45 -1.88
N PHE A 165 16.95 1.29 -1.83
CA PHE A 165 17.14 2.28 -0.76
C PHE A 165 17.24 3.69 -1.34
N LYS A 166 16.37 4.61 -0.89
CA LYS A 166 16.50 6.04 -1.19
C LYS A 166 16.51 6.40 -2.69
N ASN A 167 15.80 5.64 -3.51
CA ASN A 167 15.65 5.92 -4.94
C ASN A 167 14.49 6.90 -5.23
N ALA A 168 14.55 7.59 -6.37
CA ALA A 168 13.56 8.58 -6.79
C ALA A 168 12.98 8.28 -8.19
N ILE A 169 11.65 8.25 -8.31
CA ILE A 169 10.90 8.18 -9.56
C ILE A 169 9.97 9.40 -9.70
N THR A 170 10.36 10.38 -10.51
CA THR A 170 9.60 11.64 -10.65
C THR A 170 9.05 11.86 -12.06
N GLY A 171 9.43 11.00 -13.01
CA GLY A 171 8.88 10.98 -14.36
C GLY A 171 7.65 10.06 -14.47
N ILE A 172 6.78 10.35 -15.44
CA ILE A 172 5.64 9.50 -15.78
C ILE A 172 6.14 8.12 -16.20
N SER A 173 5.59 7.05 -15.63
CA SER A 173 5.99 5.68 -15.94
C SER A 173 7.50 5.42 -15.84
N SER A 174 8.19 6.17 -14.97
CA SER A 174 9.62 6.00 -14.72
C SER A 174 9.87 4.82 -13.77
N SER A 175 11.05 4.21 -13.85
CA SER A 175 11.36 3.04 -13.03
C SER A 175 12.79 3.05 -12.49
N VAL A 176 12.91 2.61 -11.23
CA VAL A 176 14.18 2.22 -10.62
C VAL A 176 14.00 0.82 -10.03
N SER A 177 14.63 -0.19 -10.63
CA SER A 177 14.41 -1.59 -10.24
C SER A 177 15.13 -1.99 -8.94
N GLY A 178 16.08 -1.19 -8.46
CA GLY A 178 16.85 -1.49 -7.26
C GLY A 178 18.01 -0.52 -7.02
N GLY A 179 18.89 -0.88 -6.09
CA GLY A 179 20.10 -0.12 -5.77
C GLY A 179 19.86 1.04 -4.79
N GLU A 180 20.79 2.00 -4.79
CA GLU A 180 20.82 3.11 -3.83
C GLU A 180 20.89 4.48 -4.52
N GLN A 181 20.06 5.42 -4.08
CA GLN A 181 20.15 6.83 -4.49
C GLN A 181 20.13 7.07 -6.01
N ASN A 182 19.45 6.20 -6.75
CA ASN A 182 19.21 6.36 -8.18
C ASN A 182 18.00 7.26 -8.43
N THR A 183 18.02 8.01 -9.53
CA THR A 183 16.94 8.92 -9.95
C THR A 183 16.52 8.62 -11.38
N ALA A 184 15.23 8.31 -11.59
CA ALA A 184 14.59 8.26 -12.91
C ALA A 184 13.54 9.38 -12.98
N SER A 185 13.82 10.46 -13.71
CA SER A 185 12.99 11.67 -13.72
C SER A 185 12.41 12.03 -15.09
N GLY A 186 12.91 11.40 -16.17
CA GLY A 186 12.31 11.54 -17.49
C GLY A 186 11.06 10.66 -17.66
N GLN A 187 10.15 11.04 -18.55
CA GLN A 187 9.00 10.20 -18.90
C GLN A 187 9.48 8.87 -19.51
N GLY A 188 9.05 7.74 -18.97
CA GLY A 188 9.49 6.41 -19.38
C GLY A 188 10.98 6.14 -19.13
N SER A 189 11.66 6.96 -18.33
CA SER A 189 13.07 6.76 -18.00
C SER A 189 13.26 5.56 -17.07
N SER A 190 14.42 4.92 -17.13
CA SER A 190 14.71 3.74 -16.32
C SER A 190 16.13 3.71 -15.77
N VAL A 191 16.27 3.25 -14.53
CA VAL A 191 17.54 2.84 -13.93
C VAL A 191 17.40 1.41 -13.42
N SER A 192 18.16 0.46 -13.95
CA SER A 192 18.02 -0.95 -13.52
C SER A 192 18.61 -1.22 -12.13
N GLY A 193 19.56 -0.41 -11.67
CA GLY A 193 20.16 -0.55 -10.34
C GLY A 193 21.46 0.25 -10.18
N GLY A 194 22.33 -0.20 -9.27
CA GLY A 194 23.59 0.49 -8.96
C GLY A 194 23.42 1.61 -7.94
N ALA A 195 24.34 2.58 -7.95
CA ALA A 195 24.33 3.68 -7.00
C ALA A 195 24.46 5.05 -7.69
N LEU A 196 23.68 6.04 -7.24
CA LEU A 196 23.80 7.44 -7.66
C LEU A 196 23.62 7.67 -9.18
N ASN A 197 22.91 6.79 -9.88
CA ASN A 197 22.66 6.93 -11.32
C ASN A 197 21.47 7.86 -11.59
N THR A 198 21.50 8.61 -12.69
CA THR A 198 20.44 9.54 -13.10
C THR A 198 20.01 9.27 -14.55
N ALA A 199 18.75 8.91 -14.76
CA ALA A 199 18.08 8.87 -16.06
C ALA A 199 17.04 9.99 -16.12
N SER A 200 17.41 11.15 -16.68
CA SER A 200 16.58 12.37 -16.66
C SER A 200 16.02 12.77 -18.01
N GLY A 201 16.52 12.21 -19.12
CA GLY A 201 15.92 12.38 -20.43
C GLY A 201 14.65 11.54 -20.62
N ASN A 202 13.70 12.00 -21.43
CA ASN A 202 12.53 11.19 -21.81
C ASN A 202 13.00 9.91 -22.52
N ALA A 203 12.46 8.75 -22.13
CA ALA A 203 12.87 7.43 -22.58
C ALA A 203 14.38 7.14 -22.43
N SER A 204 15.07 7.85 -21.52
CA SER A 204 16.49 7.57 -21.24
C SER A 204 16.65 6.34 -20.35
N SER A 205 17.83 5.71 -20.40
CA SER A 205 18.13 4.51 -19.61
C SER A 205 19.53 4.52 -19.02
N VAL A 206 19.66 4.00 -17.81
CA VAL A 206 20.94 3.62 -17.20
C VAL A 206 20.85 2.17 -16.73
N SER A 207 21.66 1.28 -17.31
CA SER A 207 21.60 -0.16 -16.96
C SER A 207 22.19 -0.47 -15.58
N GLY A 208 23.01 0.40 -15.00
CA GLY A 208 23.60 0.21 -13.67
C GLY A 208 24.92 0.96 -13.52
N GLY A 209 25.76 0.50 -12.59
CA GLY A 209 27.04 1.13 -12.27
C GLY A 209 26.91 2.24 -11.22
N GLY A 210 27.85 3.19 -11.23
CA GLY A 210 27.95 4.24 -10.21
C GLY A 210 28.06 5.65 -10.79
N GLN A 211 27.18 6.57 -10.40
CA GLN A 211 27.24 7.99 -10.80
C GLN A 211 27.11 8.22 -12.32
N ASN A 212 26.36 7.38 -13.04
CA ASN A 212 26.12 7.57 -14.47
C ASN A 212 24.94 8.52 -14.74
N THR A 213 24.98 9.25 -15.85
CA THR A 213 23.93 10.19 -16.25
C THR A 213 23.48 9.99 -17.70
N ALA A 214 22.20 9.68 -17.91
CA ALA A 214 21.53 9.69 -19.20
C ALA A 214 20.50 10.84 -19.23
N SER A 215 20.89 12.01 -19.74
CA SER A 215 20.03 13.22 -19.72
C SER A 215 19.50 13.62 -21.09
N GLY A 216 20.02 13.04 -22.18
CA GLY A 216 19.45 13.20 -23.51
C GLY A 216 18.15 12.41 -23.67
N GLY A 217 17.18 12.93 -24.42
CA GLY A 217 16.00 12.15 -24.79
C GLY A 217 16.41 10.90 -25.58
N SER A 218 15.84 9.74 -25.24
CA SER A 218 16.21 8.44 -25.79
C SER A 218 17.70 8.09 -25.68
N SER A 219 18.42 8.70 -24.72
CA SER A 219 19.83 8.37 -24.48
C SER A 219 20.00 7.13 -23.61
N SER A 220 21.17 6.49 -23.66
CA SER A 220 21.46 5.31 -22.86
C SER A 220 22.88 5.31 -22.29
N VAL A 221 23.01 4.87 -21.05
CA VAL A 221 24.29 4.48 -20.45
C VAL A 221 24.26 3.00 -20.08
N SER A 222 25.11 2.19 -20.71
CA SER A 222 25.13 0.74 -20.50
C SER A 222 25.78 0.29 -19.18
N GLY A 223 26.46 1.18 -18.46
CA GLY A 223 27.14 0.90 -17.20
C GLY A 223 28.50 1.61 -17.07
N GLY A 224 29.27 1.24 -16.05
CA GLY A 224 30.56 1.88 -15.69
C GLY A 224 30.41 2.87 -14.54
N SER A 225 31.43 3.72 -14.31
CA SER A 225 31.35 4.82 -13.34
C SER A 225 31.48 6.20 -13.98
N GLN A 226 30.66 7.17 -13.60
CA GLN A 226 30.78 8.56 -14.07
C GLN A 226 30.72 8.70 -15.61
N ARG A 227 29.84 7.94 -16.27
CA ARG A 227 29.57 8.09 -17.72
C ARG A 227 28.40 9.04 -17.94
N SER A 228 28.39 9.71 -19.10
CA SER A 228 27.38 10.72 -19.43
C SER A 228 26.93 10.65 -20.89
N ALA A 229 25.61 10.56 -21.10
CA ALA A 229 24.97 10.63 -22.41
C ALA A 229 23.92 11.76 -22.41
N THR A 230 24.32 12.96 -22.86
CA THR A 230 23.51 14.18 -22.73
C THR A 230 22.73 14.60 -23.98
N ALA A 231 23.16 14.14 -25.15
CA ALA A 231 22.50 14.46 -26.43
C ALA A 231 21.36 13.49 -26.75
N LEU A 232 20.42 13.94 -27.59
CA LEU A 232 19.31 13.13 -28.08
C LEU A 232 19.85 11.87 -28.79
N PHE A 233 19.29 10.70 -28.48
CA PHE A 233 19.72 9.39 -29.00
C PHE A 233 21.18 9.01 -28.72
N ASN A 234 21.85 9.66 -27.77
CA ASN A 234 23.25 9.38 -27.46
C ASN A 234 23.44 8.10 -26.64
N TRP A 235 24.63 7.52 -26.72
CA TRP A 235 25.02 6.34 -25.96
C TRP A 235 26.40 6.50 -25.31
N ALA A 236 26.55 6.00 -24.08
CA ALA A 236 27.83 5.89 -23.39
C ALA A 236 27.98 4.55 -22.64
N ALA A 237 29.22 4.11 -22.41
CA ALA A 237 29.53 2.88 -21.69
C ALA A 237 30.86 2.94 -20.95
N GLY A 238 31.07 2.00 -20.02
CA GLY A 238 32.35 1.76 -19.35
C GLY A 238 33.43 1.19 -20.28
N SER A 239 34.70 1.30 -19.87
CA SER A 239 35.80 0.57 -20.51
C SER A 239 35.73 -0.92 -20.15
N LEU A 240 36.37 -1.76 -20.97
CA LEU A 240 36.49 -3.21 -20.72
C LEU A 240 37.19 -3.52 -19.38
N SER A 241 38.01 -2.59 -18.88
CA SER A 241 38.65 -2.61 -17.57
C SER A 241 38.54 -1.23 -16.93
N GLU A 242 37.85 -1.08 -15.80
CA GLU A 242 38.04 0.09 -14.93
C GLU A 242 39.22 -0.23 -14.01
N PRO A 243 40.24 0.64 -13.91
CA PRO A 243 41.26 0.48 -12.89
C PRO A 243 40.59 0.64 -11.52
N ASP A 244 40.85 -0.33 -10.64
CA ASP A 244 40.42 -0.34 -9.23
C ASP A 244 40.81 0.94 -8.47
#